data_AF-A0A1V5IYN8-F1
#
_entry.id   AF-A0A1V5IYN8-F1
#
_cell.length_a   1.000
_cell.length_b   1.000
_cell.length_c   1.000
_cell.angle_alpha   90.00
_cell.angle_beta   90.00
_cell.angle_gamma   90.00
#
_symmetry.space_group_name_H-M   'P 1'
#
loop_
_entity.id
_entity.type
_entity.pdbx_description
1 polymer ?
#
loop_
_entity_poly.entity_id
_entity_poly.type
_entity_poly.pdbx_seq_one_letter_code
_entity_poly.pdbx_strand_id
1 'polypeptide(L)'
;MNIKVYQMGRCRVLVSQDNGLWHLSISTPNCSPSYNEIKEARYRYIPDDVTMAQLFPPKREFVNVHPYCHHLWEIPNEDLPPEAIV
;
A
#
# COMPACT_ATOMS: atom_id res chain seq x y z
N MET A 1 -1.25 1.87 17.69
CA MET A 1 -1.23 1.97 16.22
C MET A 1 -1.28 3.44 15.86
N ASN A 2 -0.15 4.01 15.41
CA ASN A 2 -0.09 5.41 14.98
C ASN A 2 -0.45 5.46 13.49
N ILE A 3 -1.58 6.07 13.17
CA ILE A 3 -2.04 6.25 11.78
C ILE A 3 -1.80 7.70 11.39
N LYS A 4 -1.12 7.92 10.27
CA LYS A 4 -0.99 9.24 9.65
C LYS A 4 -1.88 9.29 8.42
N VAL A 5 -2.59 10.40 8.25
CA VAL A 5 -3.51 10.61 7.13
C VAL A 5 -3.00 11.78 6.31
N TYR A 6 -2.96 11.60 4.99
CA TYR A 6 -2.50 12.60 4.03
C TYR A 6 -3.53 12.79 2.91
N GLN A 7 -3.60 14.02 2.41
CA GLN A 7 -4.26 14.33 1.15
C GLN A 7 -3.18 14.52 0.09
N MET A 8 -3.20 13.74 -0.99
CA MET A 8 -2.24 13.82 -2.09
C MET A 8 -2.99 13.96 -3.41
N GLY A 9 -3.09 15.19 -3.91
CA GLY A 9 -3.97 15.50 -5.05
C GLY A 9 -5.40 15.07 -4.74
N ARG A 10 -5.97 14.19 -5.57
CA ARG A 10 -7.31 13.60 -5.36
C ARG A 10 -7.33 12.37 -4.43
N CYS A 11 -6.17 11.88 -4.00
CA CYS A 11 -6.04 10.66 -3.22
C CYS A 11 -6.03 10.94 -1.72
N ARG A 12 -6.75 10.13 -0.95
CA ARG A 12 -6.60 10.03 0.50
C ARG A 12 -5.67 8.87 0.81
N VAL A 13 -4.56 9.15 1.51
CA VAL A 13 -3.53 8.17 1.86
C VAL A 13 -3.50 8.00 3.37
N LEU A 14 -3.54 6.77 3.86
CA LEU A 14 -3.29 6.43 5.25
C LEU A 14 -2.02 5.60 5.32
N VAL A 15 -1.18 5.91 6.30
CA VAL A 15 0.04 5.17 6.61
C VAL A 15 0.03 4.75 8.06
N SER A 16 0.28 3.47 8.31
CA SER A 16 0.45 2.91 9.65
C SER A 16 1.61 1.92 9.69
N GLN A 17 1.99 1.55 10.90
CA GLN A 17 2.81 0.37 11.16
C GLN A 17 2.01 -0.60 12.01
N ASP A 18 1.92 -1.84 11.54
CA ASP A 18 1.16 -2.92 12.14
C ASP A 18 2.08 -4.12 12.34
N ASN A 19 2.27 -4.53 13.61
CA ASN A 19 3.23 -5.57 13.99
C ASN A 19 4.65 -5.36 13.46
N GLY A 20 5.08 -4.09 13.36
CA GLY A 20 6.42 -3.74 12.87
C GLY A 20 6.54 -3.62 11.34
N LEU A 21 5.47 -3.92 10.60
CA LEU A 21 5.43 -3.81 9.14
C LEU A 21 4.71 -2.54 8.69
N TRP A 22 5.19 -1.90 7.64
CA TRP A 22 4.52 -0.76 7.03
C TRP A 22 3.23 -1.17 6.31
N HIS A 23 2.18 -0.38 6.52
CA HIS A 23 0.93 -0.46 5.78
C HIS A 23 0.62 0.89 5.16
N LEU A 24 0.29 0.87 3.87
CA LEU A 24 -0.22 2.03 3.15
C LEU A 24 -1.56 1.68 2.55
N SER A 25 -2.57 2.53 2.77
CA SER A 25 -3.80 2.49 1.98
C SER A 25 -4.00 3.79 1.23
N ILE A 26 -4.44 3.69 -0.02
CA ILE A 26 -4.69 4.82 -0.90
C ILE A 26 -6.03 4.64 -1.58
N SER A 27 -6.85 5.68 -1.55
CA SER A 27 -8.21 5.64 -2.07
C SER A 27 -8.63 6.95 -2.72
N THR A 28 -9.62 6.85 -3.62
CA THR A 28 -10.38 8.00 -4.11
C THR A 28 -11.87 7.66 -4.11
N PRO A 29 -12.78 8.65 -4.14
CA PRO A 29 -14.21 8.39 -4.00
C PRO A 29 -14.84 7.71 -5.23
N ASN A 30 -14.37 8.00 -6.44
CA ASN A 30 -15.12 7.70 -7.68
C ASN A 30 -14.39 6.78 -8.66
N CYS A 31 -13.08 6.58 -8.52
CA CYS A 31 -12.31 5.67 -9.36
C CYS A 31 -11.02 5.22 -8.67
N SER A 32 -10.40 4.17 -9.20
CA SER A 32 -9.13 3.68 -8.66
C SER A 32 -8.03 4.76 -8.76
N PRO A 33 -7.19 4.92 -7.73
CA PRO A 33 -5.89 5.59 -7.86
C PRO A 33 -5.10 5.00 -9.03
N SER A 34 -4.51 5.85 -9.85
CA SER A 34 -3.63 5.40 -10.93
C SER A 34 -2.37 4.76 -10.34
N TYR A 35 -1.71 3.92 -11.14
CA TYR A 35 -0.42 3.35 -10.77
C TYR A 35 0.60 4.42 -10.37
N ASN A 36 0.66 5.56 -11.07
CA ASN A 36 1.56 6.65 -10.74
C ASN A 36 1.23 7.31 -9.40
N GLU A 37 -0.05 7.47 -9.06
CA GLU A 37 -0.47 7.98 -7.75
C GLU A 37 -0.13 6.99 -6.62
N ILE A 38 -0.33 5.69 -6.83
CA ILE A 38 0.05 4.66 -5.86
C ILE A 38 1.58 4.68 -5.65
N LYS A 39 2.34 4.74 -6.76
CA LYS A 39 3.80 4.79 -6.75
C LYS A 39 4.30 6.03 -6.02
N GLU A 40 3.77 7.22 -6.32
CA GLU A 40 4.13 8.46 -5.65
C GLU A 40 3.84 8.39 -4.15
N ALA A 41 2.67 7.86 -3.74
CA ALA A 41 2.31 7.73 -2.33
C ALA A 41 3.27 6.79 -1.58
N ARG A 42 3.69 5.66 -2.19
CA ARG A 42 4.75 4.81 -1.63
C ARG A 42 5.99 5.66 -1.38
N TYR A 43 6.60 6.22 -2.44
CA TYR A 43 7.91 6.87 -2.31
C TYR A 43 7.87 8.15 -1.47
N ARG A 44 6.72 8.80 -1.30
CA ARG A 44 6.60 10.01 -0.48
C ARG A 44 6.41 9.72 1.01
N TYR A 45 5.68 8.67 1.38
CA TYR A 45 5.21 8.49 2.76
C TYR A 45 5.73 7.25 3.48
N ILE A 46 6.42 6.35 2.77
CA ILE A 46 7.05 5.14 3.31
C ILE A 46 8.58 5.27 3.16
N PRO A 47 9.39 4.77 4.12
CA PRO A 47 10.85 4.73 3.97
C PRO A 47 11.32 4.08 2.67
N ASP A 48 12.50 4.50 2.20
CA ASP A 48 13.01 4.06 0.91
C ASP A 48 13.60 2.65 0.91
N ASP A 49 14.01 2.16 2.08
CA ASP A 49 14.71 0.90 2.31
C ASP A 49 13.79 -0.31 2.53
N VAL A 50 12.47 -0.14 2.34
CA VAL A 50 11.49 -1.24 2.46
C VAL A 50 10.84 -1.59 1.12
N THR A 51 10.57 -2.87 0.93
CA THR A 51 9.83 -3.37 -0.24
C THR A 51 8.35 -3.40 0.08
N MET A 52 7.53 -2.74 -0.75
CA MET A 52 6.07 -2.69 -0.60
C MET A 52 5.40 -3.44 -1.75
N ALA A 53 4.41 -4.27 -1.45
CA ALA A 53 3.62 -4.98 -2.45
C ALA A 53 2.12 -4.79 -2.24
N GLN A 54 1.36 -4.72 -3.35
CA GLN A 54 -0.08 -4.94 -3.32
C GLN A 54 -0.33 -6.45 -3.38
N LEU A 55 -0.95 -6.99 -2.34
CA LEU A 55 -1.21 -8.42 -2.22
C LEU A 55 -2.60 -8.77 -2.79
N PHE A 56 -2.65 -9.84 -3.59
CA PHE A 56 -3.88 -10.46 -4.06
C PHE A 56 -4.02 -11.83 -3.40
N PRO A 57 -4.63 -11.93 -2.20
CA PRO A 57 -4.84 -13.20 -1.52
C PRO A 57 -5.76 -14.13 -2.34
N PRO A 58 -5.86 -15.42 -1.96
CA PRO A 58 -6.84 -16.33 -2.53
C PRO A 58 -8.23 -15.68 -2.62
N LYS A 59 -8.95 -15.90 -3.72
CA LYS A 59 -10.24 -15.22 -3.99
C LYS A 59 -11.24 -15.28 -2.83
N ARG A 60 -11.26 -16.39 -2.07
CA ARG A 60 -12.14 -16.57 -0.90
C ARG A 60 -11.79 -15.68 0.30
N GLU A 61 -10.57 -15.15 0.35
CA GLU A 61 -10.05 -14.25 1.38
C GLU A 61 -9.98 -12.79 0.89
N PHE A 62 -10.19 -12.55 -0.42
CA PHE A 62 -10.15 -11.21 -0.98
C PHE A 62 -11.40 -10.41 -0.57
N VAL A 63 -11.24 -9.57 0.44
CA VAL A 63 -12.28 -8.66 0.93
C VAL A 63 -11.94 -7.24 0.48
N ASN A 64 -12.79 -6.66 -0.37
CA ASN A 64 -12.68 -5.26 -0.78
C ASN A 64 -13.99 -4.51 -0.51
N VAL A 65 -14.08 -3.89 0.67
CA VAL A 65 -15.26 -3.10 1.10
C VAL A 65 -15.28 -1.71 0.45
N HIS A 66 -14.11 -1.19 0.05
CA HIS A 66 -13.96 0.12 -0.55
C HIS A 66 -13.40 -0.03 -1.97
N PRO A 67 -14.25 -0.04 -3.01
CA PRO A 67 -13.90 -0.54 -4.35
C PRO A 67 -12.69 0.13 -5.00
N TYR A 68 -12.35 1.35 -4.57
CA TYR A 68 -11.22 2.13 -5.07
C TYR A 68 -10.11 2.33 -4.04
N CYS A 69 -10.06 1.50 -2.99
CA CYS A 69 -9.01 1.47 -1.99
C CYS A 69 -7.99 0.38 -2.34
N HIS A 70 -6.73 0.79 -2.47
CA HIS A 70 -5.60 -0.12 -2.64
C HIS A 70 -4.82 -0.18 -1.33
N HIS A 71 -4.39 -1.39 -0.97
CA HIS A 71 -3.56 -1.64 0.20
C HIS A 71 -2.21 -2.17 -0.25
N LEU A 72 -1.14 -1.54 0.22
CA LEU A 72 0.22 -2.01 0.08
C LEU A 72 0.75 -2.37 1.46
N TRP A 73 1.50 -3.46 1.53
CA TRP A 73 2.15 -3.95 2.73
C TRP A 73 3.63 -4.10 2.50
N GLU A 74 4.42 -3.84 3.53
CA GLU A 74 5.82 -4.23 3.58
C GLU A 74 5.94 -5.74 3.47
N ILE A 75 6.89 -6.19 2.65
CA ILE A 75 7.28 -7.58 2.53
C ILE A 75 8.68 -7.73 3.15
N PRO A 76 8.84 -8.52 4.22
CA PRO A 76 10.14 -8.82 4.80
C PRO A 76 11.10 -9.40 3.75
N ASN A 77 12.38 -9.07 3.87
CA ASN A 77 13.38 -9.48 2.87
C ASN A 77 13.49 -11.00 2.73
N GLU A 78 13.26 -11.75 3.81
CA GLU A 78 13.24 -13.21 3.82
C GLU A 78 12.08 -13.83 3.03
N ASP A 79 10.99 -13.08 2.84
CA ASP A 79 9.79 -13.52 2.11
C ASP A 79 9.82 -13.08 0.63
N LEU A 80 10.81 -12.26 0.23
CA LEU A 80 10.95 -11.83 -1.14
C LEU A 80 11.48 -12.97 -2.04
N PRO A 81 10.86 -13.21 -3.20
CA PRO A 81 11.46 -14.07 -4.21
C PRO A 81 12.83 -13.50 -4.62
N PRO A 82 13.87 -14.32 -4.82
CA PRO A 82 15.20 -13.85 -5.22
C PRO A 82 15.19 -12.97 -6.48
N GLU A 83 14.24 -13.20 -7.39
CA GLU A 83 14.09 -12.49 -8.67
C GLU A 83 13.08 -11.33 -8.62
N ALA A 84 12.47 -11.04 -7.46
CA ALA A 84 11.50 -9.95 -7.35
C ALA A 84 12.16 -8.56 -7.30
N ILE A 85 13.49 -8.49 -7.16
CA ILE A 85 14.27 -7.25 -6.95
C ILE A 85 15.21 -7.00 -8.15
N VAL A 86 14.78 -7.33 -9.38
CA VAL A 86 15.55 -7.12 -10.61
C VAL A 86 14.99 -5.96 -11.43
#